data_AF-R0CMY5-F1
#
_entry.id   AF-R0CMY5-F1
#
_cell.length_a   1.000
_cell.length_b   1.000
_cell.length_c   1.000
_cell.angle_alpha   90.00
_cell.angle_beta   90.00
_cell.angle_gamma   90.00
#
_symmetry.space_group_name_H-M   'P 1'
#
loop_
_entity.id
_entity.type
_entity.pdbx_description
1 polymer ?
#
loop_
_entity_poly.entity_id
_entity_poly.type
_entity_poly.pdbx_seq_one_letter_code
_entity_poly.pdbx_strand_id
1 'polypeptide(L)'
;MFVSSRRHRTDTDRLASQVQGRDVVIADLEERIATLERTRHDFVEEMRYVLESGALAIARLDEQRGNALKTVGHVLPYLLSGKRHWCASVPPELAASALSEARKLAEAHGFALPSDPVEAVKAMLSLAMMLFTPEQSMPVEGLRVLHPLKRG
;
A
#
# COMPACT_ATOMS: atom_id res chain seq x y z
N MET A 1 0.95 -6.34 61.28
CA MET A 1 1.49 -6.54 59.90
C MET A 1 0.43 -6.89 58.84
N PHE A 2 -0.89 -6.92 59.15
CA PHE A 2 -1.93 -7.38 58.21
C PHE A 2 -2.54 -6.29 57.29
N VAL A 3 -2.42 -5.02 57.66
CA VAL A 3 -3.05 -3.89 56.92
C VAL A 3 -2.31 -3.58 55.60
N SER A 4 -0.98 -3.74 55.59
CA SER A 4 -0.17 -3.57 54.37
C SER A 4 -0.48 -4.66 53.33
N SER A 5 -0.59 -5.93 53.73
CA SER A 5 -0.90 -7.04 52.81
C SER A 5 -2.28 -6.91 52.15
N ARG A 6 -3.28 -6.39 52.87
CA ARG A 6 -4.63 -6.17 52.31
C ARG A 6 -4.64 -5.04 51.28
N ARG A 7 -3.94 -3.93 51.56
CA ARG A 7 -3.79 -2.80 50.63
C ARG A 7 -3.02 -3.21 49.37
N HIS A 8 -1.91 -3.94 49.53
CA HIS A 8 -1.18 -4.49 48.39
C HIS A 8 -2.03 -5.42 47.55
N ARG A 9 -2.87 -6.27 48.17
CA ARG A 9 -3.80 -7.14 47.43
C ARG A 9 -4.84 -6.35 46.64
N THR A 10 -5.42 -5.32 47.22
CA THR A 10 -6.38 -4.44 46.51
C THR A 10 -5.71 -3.69 45.37
N ASP A 11 -4.47 -3.22 45.56
CA ASP A 11 -3.70 -2.55 44.52
C ASP A 11 -3.32 -3.52 43.39
N THR A 12 -2.94 -4.77 43.71
CA THR A 12 -2.67 -5.81 42.70
C THR A 12 -3.93 -6.21 41.94
N ASP A 13 -5.07 -6.36 42.62
CA ASP A 13 -6.34 -6.71 41.98
C ASP A 13 -6.78 -5.57 41.03
N ARG A 14 -6.63 -4.31 41.45
CA ARG A 14 -6.90 -3.14 40.61
C ARG A 14 -6.00 -3.10 39.38
N LEU A 15 -4.69 -3.34 39.55
CA LEU A 15 -3.75 -3.38 38.43
C LEU A 15 -4.07 -4.54 37.49
N ALA A 16 -4.42 -5.72 38.01
CA ALA A 16 -4.83 -6.86 37.20
C ALA A 16 -6.08 -6.56 36.37
N SER A 17 -7.11 -5.93 36.96
CA SER A 17 -8.29 -5.49 36.21
C SER A 17 -7.98 -4.43 35.15
N GLN A 18 -7.04 -3.52 35.44
CA GLN A 18 -6.60 -2.53 34.44
C GLN A 18 -5.84 -3.16 33.28
N VAL A 19 -4.97 -4.15 33.54
CA VAL A 19 -4.27 -4.91 32.50
C VAL A 19 -5.28 -5.67 31.65
N GLN A 20 -6.19 -6.42 32.27
CA GLN A 20 -7.22 -7.16 31.56
C GLN A 20 -8.11 -6.25 30.69
N GLY A 21 -8.49 -5.07 31.23
CA GLY A 21 -9.24 -4.08 30.46
C GLY A 21 -8.46 -3.54 29.25
N ARG A 22 -7.14 -3.38 29.37
CA ARG A 22 -6.27 -2.96 28.26
C ARG A 22 -6.12 -4.07 27.22
N ASP A 23 -5.97 -5.32 27.64
CA ASP A 23 -5.81 -6.46 26.72
C ASP A 23 -7.05 -6.61 25.82
N VAL A 24 -8.26 -6.39 26.36
CA VAL A 24 -9.50 -6.38 25.57
C VAL A 24 -9.49 -5.27 24.52
N VAL A 25 -9.05 -4.07 24.89
CA VAL A 25 -8.98 -2.93 23.94
C VAL A 25 -7.91 -3.18 22.87
N ILE A 26 -6.76 -3.75 23.25
CA ILE A 26 -5.70 -4.11 22.30
C ILE A 26 -6.24 -5.14 21.29
N ALA A 27 -6.93 -6.18 21.75
CA ALA A 27 -7.52 -7.18 20.88
C ALA A 27 -8.55 -6.58 19.89
N ASP A 28 -9.43 -5.68 20.34
CA ASP A 28 -10.36 -4.96 19.47
C ASP A 28 -9.63 -4.11 18.40
N LEU A 29 -8.59 -3.39 18.82
CA LEU A 29 -7.79 -2.58 17.89
C LEU A 29 -7.03 -3.44 16.88
N GLU A 30 -6.47 -4.57 17.30
CA GLU A 30 -5.79 -5.53 16.41
C GLU A 30 -6.76 -6.09 15.36
N GLU A 31 -7.97 -6.48 15.76
CA GLU A 31 -8.99 -6.97 14.83
C GLU A 31 -9.41 -5.89 13.82
N ARG A 32 -9.61 -4.65 14.30
CA ARG A 32 -9.95 -3.51 13.44
C ARG A 32 -8.83 -3.17 12.47
N ILE A 33 -7.58 -3.19 12.91
CA ILE A 33 -6.41 -2.99 12.04
C ILE A 33 -6.37 -4.07 10.96
N ALA A 34 -6.50 -5.34 11.34
CA ALA A 34 -6.47 -6.45 10.38
C ALA A 34 -7.58 -6.33 9.32
N THR A 35 -8.78 -5.90 9.72
CA THR A 35 -9.89 -5.64 8.80
C THR A 35 -9.58 -4.49 7.85
N LEU A 36 -9.07 -3.36 8.37
CA LEU A 36 -8.73 -2.20 7.56
C LEU A 36 -7.60 -2.50 6.56
N GLU A 37 -6.57 -3.24 6.98
CA GLU A 37 -5.49 -3.66 6.10
C GLU A 37 -6.00 -4.54 4.95
N ARG A 38 -6.91 -5.47 5.26
CA ARG A 38 -7.56 -6.32 4.26
C ARG A 38 -8.41 -5.50 3.30
N THR A 39 -9.29 -4.63 3.80
CA THR A 39 -10.14 -3.78 2.94
C THR A 39 -9.30 -2.88 2.03
N ARG A 40 -8.22 -2.31 2.55
CA ARG A 40 -7.28 -1.49 1.77
C ARG A 40 -6.61 -2.31 0.66
N HIS A 41 -6.22 -3.55 0.96
CA HIS A 41 -5.66 -4.47 -0.04
C HIS A 41 -6.68 -4.82 -1.12
N ASP A 42 -7.90 -5.20 -0.72
CA ASP A 42 -8.97 -5.57 -1.65
C ASP A 42 -9.29 -4.42 -2.61
N PHE A 43 -9.30 -3.17 -2.13
CA PHE A 43 -9.47 -1.99 -2.99
C PHE A 43 -8.38 -1.88 -4.07
N VAL A 44 -7.11 -2.08 -3.70
CA VAL A 44 -6.01 -2.01 -4.66
C VAL A 44 -6.02 -3.19 -5.64
N GLU A 45 -6.48 -4.35 -5.18
CA GLU A 45 -6.69 -5.52 -6.05
C GLU A 45 -7.80 -5.28 -7.08
N GLU A 46 -8.92 -4.66 -6.69
CA GLU A 46 -9.98 -4.28 -7.63
C GLU A 46 -9.49 -3.25 -8.65
N MET A 47 -8.72 -2.25 -8.19
CA MET A 47 -8.09 -1.29 -9.09
C MET A 47 -7.18 -1.96 -10.11
N ARG A 48 -6.43 -3.00 -9.72
CA ARG A 48 -5.62 -3.77 -10.68
C ARG A 48 -6.47 -4.34 -11.82
N TYR A 49 -7.64 -4.92 -11.54
CA TYR A 49 -8.50 -5.46 -12.61
C TYR A 49 -8.98 -4.37 -13.58
N VAL A 50 -9.30 -3.18 -13.06
CA VAL A 50 -9.66 -2.02 -13.88
C VAL A 50 -8.50 -1.59 -14.77
N LEU A 51 -7.29 -1.50 -14.22
CA LEU A 51 -6.09 -1.11 -14.96
C LEU A 51 -5.69 -2.15 -16.00
N GLU A 52 -5.75 -3.45 -15.67
CA GLU A 52 -5.47 -4.55 -16.62
C GLU A 52 -6.47 -4.53 -17.79
N SER A 53 -7.75 -4.27 -17.52
CA SER A 53 -8.78 -4.16 -18.56
C SER A 53 -8.57 -2.92 -19.44
N GLY A 54 -8.26 -1.78 -18.80
CA GLY A 54 -7.94 -0.54 -19.49
C GLY A 54 -6.70 -0.64 -20.37
N ALA A 55 -5.67 -1.33 -19.88
CA ALA A 55 -4.44 -1.60 -20.61
C ALA A 55 -4.70 -2.36 -21.92
N LEU A 56 -5.60 -3.34 -21.92
CA LEU A 56 -5.99 -4.08 -23.14
C LEU A 56 -6.66 -3.17 -24.17
N ALA A 57 -7.49 -2.21 -23.74
CA ALA A 57 -8.12 -1.26 -24.64
C ALA A 57 -7.10 -0.27 -25.22
N ILE A 58 -6.23 0.27 -24.36
CA ILE A 58 -5.19 1.23 -24.76
C ILE A 58 -4.14 0.58 -25.67
N ALA A 59 -3.76 -0.67 -25.42
CA ALA A 59 -2.74 -1.39 -26.19
C ALA A 59 -3.09 -1.53 -27.68
N ARG A 60 -4.38 -1.49 -28.03
CA ARG A 60 -4.83 -1.50 -29.44
C ARG A 60 -4.51 -0.20 -30.18
N LEU A 61 -4.32 0.89 -29.45
CA LEU A 61 -4.01 2.23 -29.97
C LEU A 61 -2.53 2.57 -29.78
N ASP A 62 -1.97 2.20 -28.64
CA ASP A 62 -0.61 2.45 -28.23
C ASP A 62 -0.16 1.31 -27.30
N GLU A 63 0.61 0.39 -27.86
CA GLU A 63 1.09 -0.81 -27.16
C GLU A 63 2.00 -0.46 -25.98
N GLN A 64 2.87 0.53 -26.13
CA GLN A 64 3.80 0.93 -25.06
C GLN A 64 3.03 1.49 -23.87
N ARG A 65 2.04 2.35 -24.11
CA ARG A 65 1.19 2.92 -23.07
C ARG A 65 0.31 1.85 -22.41
N GLY A 66 -0.22 0.92 -23.19
CA GLY A 66 -0.96 -0.23 -22.69
C GLY A 66 -0.11 -1.11 -21.76
N ASN A 67 1.12 -1.40 -22.16
CA ASN A 67 2.06 -2.16 -21.34
C ASN A 67 2.43 -1.42 -20.05
N ALA A 68 2.68 -0.11 -20.10
CA ALA A 68 2.92 0.70 -18.91
C ALA A 68 1.74 0.63 -17.93
N LEU A 69 0.51 0.75 -18.42
CA LEU A 69 -0.71 0.69 -17.60
C LEU A 69 -0.91 -0.71 -16.99
N LYS A 70 -0.61 -1.76 -17.74
CA LYS A 70 -0.61 -3.14 -17.23
C LYS A 70 0.42 -3.32 -16.12
N THR A 71 1.62 -2.77 -16.26
CA THR A 71 2.64 -2.77 -15.20
C THR A 71 2.14 -2.03 -13.96
N VAL A 72 1.46 -0.88 -14.09
CA VAL A 72 0.85 -0.21 -12.94
C VAL A 72 -0.11 -1.13 -12.20
N GLY A 73 -1.02 -1.78 -12.93
CA GLY A 73 -1.96 -2.75 -12.34
C GLY A 73 -1.24 -3.89 -11.61
N HIS A 74 -0.18 -4.44 -12.21
CA HIS A 74 0.61 -5.51 -11.61
C HIS A 74 1.24 -5.12 -10.28
N VAL A 75 1.89 -3.95 -10.21
CA VAL A 75 2.74 -3.58 -9.06
C VAL A 75 1.93 -3.03 -7.88
N LEU A 76 0.75 -2.48 -8.13
CA LEU A 76 -0.07 -1.79 -7.12
C LEU A 76 -0.29 -2.60 -5.82
N PRO A 77 -0.76 -3.86 -5.87
CA PRO A 77 -0.94 -4.66 -4.64
C PRO A 77 0.38 -4.89 -3.89
N TYR A 78 1.47 -5.12 -4.61
CA TYR A 78 2.79 -5.34 -4.00
C TYR A 78 3.35 -4.10 -3.32
N LEU A 79 3.11 -2.92 -3.89
CA LEU A 79 3.52 -1.65 -3.26
C LEU A 79 2.83 -1.45 -1.92
N LEU A 80 1.55 -1.85 -1.81
CA LEU A 80 0.76 -1.62 -0.61
C LEU A 80 1.00 -2.67 0.48
N SER A 81 1.00 -3.95 0.11
CA SER A 81 0.94 -5.07 1.06
C SER A 81 1.99 -6.15 0.81
N GLY A 82 2.84 -5.98 -0.21
CA GLY A 82 3.86 -6.96 -0.59
C GLY A 82 3.30 -8.22 -1.24
N LYS A 83 2.00 -8.29 -1.53
CA LYS A 83 1.35 -9.48 -2.08
C LYS A 83 0.33 -9.12 -3.15
N ARG A 84 0.05 -10.08 -4.03
CA ARG A 84 -0.96 -9.92 -5.10
C ARG A 84 -2.39 -10.06 -4.58
N HIS A 85 -2.61 -11.08 -3.77
CA HIS A 85 -3.91 -11.39 -3.15
C HIS A 85 -3.75 -11.47 -1.64
N TRP A 86 -4.78 -11.06 -0.89
CA TRP A 86 -4.70 -10.99 0.57
C TRP A 86 -4.27 -12.32 1.22
N CYS A 87 -4.84 -13.43 0.74
CA CYS A 87 -4.60 -14.78 1.25
C CYS A 87 -3.42 -15.50 0.60
N ALA A 88 -2.72 -14.88 -0.37
CA ALA A 88 -1.62 -15.55 -1.06
C ALA A 88 -0.35 -15.55 -0.19
N SER A 89 0.29 -16.71 -0.08
CA SER A 89 1.69 -16.78 0.29
C SER A 89 2.53 -16.35 -0.91
N VAL A 90 3.32 -15.30 -0.75
CA VAL A 90 4.10 -14.70 -1.84
C VAL A 90 5.58 -14.85 -1.52
N PRO A 91 6.37 -15.52 -2.39
CA PRO A 91 7.82 -15.53 -2.28
C PRO A 91 8.38 -14.09 -2.23
N PRO A 92 9.30 -13.76 -1.32
CA PRO A 92 9.85 -12.41 -1.18
C PRO A 92 10.44 -11.83 -2.48
N GLU A 93 10.95 -12.72 -3.35
CA GLU A 93 11.53 -12.39 -4.65
C GLU A 93 10.50 -11.76 -5.61
N LEU A 94 9.24 -12.21 -5.57
CA LEU A 94 8.17 -11.66 -6.43
C LEU A 94 7.82 -10.23 -6.00
N ALA A 95 7.71 -9.99 -4.70
CA ALA A 95 7.46 -8.66 -4.16
C ALA A 95 8.62 -7.70 -4.48
N ALA A 96 9.86 -8.17 -4.34
CA ALA A 96 11.05 -7.41 -4.71
C ALA A 96 11.11 -7.10 -6.22
N SER A 97 10.73 -8.05 -7.06
CA SER A 97 10.64 -7.86 -8.52
C SER A 97 9.60 -6.80 -8.88
N ALA A 98 8.39 -6.91 -8.32
CA ALA A 98 7.32 -5.92 -8.55
C ALA A 98 7.73 -4.51 -8.09
N LEU A 99 8.42 -4.39 -6.95
CA LEU A 99 8.96 -3.11 -6.49
C LEU A 99 10.03 -2.55 -7.43
N SER A 100 10.89 -3.41 -7.99
CA SER A 100 11.89 -3.02 -9.00
C SER A 100 11.22 -2.52 -10.27
N GLU A 101 10.17 -3.21 -10.74
CA GLU A 101 9.37 -2.77 -11.90
C GLU A 101 8.68 -1.43 -11.65
N ALA A 102 8.08 -1.23 -10.47
CA ALA A 102 7.47 0.04 -10.10
C ALA A 102 8.46 1.21 -10.12
N ARG A 103 9.69 0.97 -9.62
CA ARG A 103 10.78 1.98 -9.64
C ARG A 103 11.19 2.32 -11.07
N LYS A 104 11.44 1.31 -11.90
CA LYS A 104 11.79 1.51 -13.31
C LYS A 104 10.70 2.28 -14.06
N LEU A 105 9.44 1.96 -13.78
CA LEU A 105 8.30 2.63 -14.40
C LEU A 105 8.21 4.10 -13.96
N ALA A 106 8.38 4.39 -12.67
CA ALA A 106 8.43 5.76 -12.15
C ALA A 106 9.58 6.56 -12.80
N GLU A 107 10.78 5.96 -12.85
CA GLU A 107 11.97 6.56 -13.45
C GLU A 107 11.78 6.88 -14.94
N ALA A 108 11.17 5.97 -15.69
CA ALA A 108 10.82 6.18 -17.10
C ALA A 108 9.86 7.36 -17.30
N HIS A 109 9.09 7.74 -16.28
CA HIS A 109 8.18 8.88 -16.30
C HIS A 109 8.73 10.11 -15.55
N GLY A 110 10.01 10.08 -15.16
CA GLY A 110 10.76 11.22 -14.66
C GLY A 110 10.67 11.48 -13.16
N PHE A 111 10.15 10.54 -12.36
CA PHE A 111 10.06 10.71 -10.91
C PHE A 111 10.59 9.48 -10.15
N ALA A 112 11.08 9.70 -8.94
CA ALA A 112 11.47 8.63 -8.04
C ALA A 112 10.23 8.06 -7.35
N LEU A 113 10.14 6.73 -7.25
CA LEU A 113 9.04 6.11 -6.52
C LEU A 113 9.12 6.48 -5.02
N PRO A 114 8.03 6.99 -4.40
CA PRO A 114 7.99 7.26 -2.96
C PRO A 114 8.28 6.00 -2.13
N SER A 115 8.93 6.17 -0.98
CA SER A 115 9.22 5.05 -0.06
C SER A 115 8.03 4.66 0.81
N ASP A 116 7.11 5.60 1.06
CA ASP A 116 5.86 5.32 1.77
C ASP A 116 4.91 4.53 0.85
N PRO A 117 4.38 3.36 1.28
CA PRO A 117 3.49 2.53 0.49
C PRO A 117 2.24 3.25 -0.04
N VAL A 118 1.64 4.12 0.76
CA VAL A 118 0.40 4.81 0.40
C VAL A 118 0.70 5.89 -0.64
N GLU A 119 1.77 6.64 -0.46
CA GLU A 119 2.22 7.63 -1.44
C GLU A 119 2.70 6.97 -2.75
N ALA A 120 3.34 5.81 -2.67
CA ALA A 120 3.73 5.03 -3.86
C ALA A 120 2.50 4.59 -4.67
N VAL A 121 1.44 4.11 -4.01
CA VAL A 121 0.16 3.77 -4.66
C VAL A 121 -0.48 5.00 -5.28
N LYS A 122 -0.56 6.14 -4.57
CA LYS A 122 -1.11 7.39 -5.11
C LYS A 122 -0.33 7.88 -6.34
N ALA A 123 1.00 7.81 -6.30
CA ALA A 123 1.85 8.18 -7.41
C ALA A 123 1.59 7.28 -8.64
N MET A 124 1.46 5.97 -8.42
CA MET A 124 1.13 5.01 -9.47
C MET A 124 -0.28 5.22 -10.05
N LEU A 125 -1.26 5.55 -9.23
CA LEU A 125 -2.61 5.90 -9.71
C LEU A 125 -2.63 7.21 -10.50
N SER A 126 -1.86 8.21 -10.07
CA SER A 126 -1.68 9.46 -10.82
C SER A 126 -1.04 9.21 -12.18
N LEU A 127 -0.04 8.32 -12.23
CA LEU A 127 0.54 7.86 -13.49
C LEU A 127 -0.49 7.12 -14.35
N ALA A 128 -1.28 6.22 -13.78
CA ALA A 128 -2.34 5.52 -14.51
C ALA A 128 -3.36 6.48 -15.13
N MET A 129 -3.75 7.55 -14.41
CA MET A 129 -4.65 8.58 -14.95
C MET A 129 -4.07 9.23 -16.22
N MET A 130 -2.79 9.63 -16.19
CA MET A 130 -2.12 10.17 -17.37
C MET A 130 -2.01 9.14 -18.51
N LEU A 131 -1.77 7.86 -18.18
CA LEU A 131 -1.70 6.79 -19.18
C LEU A 131 -3.07 6.50 -19.84
N PHE A 132 -4.17 6.66 -19.11
CA PHE A 132 -5.51 6.63 -19.70
C PHE A 132 -5.82 7.88 -20.52
N THR A 133 -5.43 9.04 -20.01
CA THR A 133 -5.77 10.34 -20.59
C THR A 133 -4.54 11.24 -20.54
N PRO A 134 -3.73 11.30 -21.62
CA PRO A 134 -2.46 12.04 -21.63
C PRO A 134 -2.58 13.52 -21.29
N GLU A 135 -3.75 14.12 -21.54
CA GLU A 135 -4.07 15.51 -21.18
C GLU A 135 -4.04 15.74 -19.66
N GLN A 136 -4.20 14.69 -18.86
CA GLN A 136 -4.13 14.73 -17.39
C GLN A 136 -2.70 14.50 -16.89
N SER A 137 -1.70 15.18 -17.48
CA SER A 137 -0.29 15.04 -17.10
C SER A 137 0.10 15.82 -15.84
N MET A 138 -0.67 16.85 -15.46
CA MET A 138 -0.37 17.74 -14.33
C MET A 138 -0.04 17.03 -13.01
N PRO A 139 -0.76 15.95 -12.59
CA PRO A 139 -0.40 15.20 -11.39
C PRO A 139 1.01 14.58 -11.48
N VAL A 140 1.38 14.05 -12.66
CA VAL A 140 2.72 13.46 -12.89
C VAL A 140 3.79 14.55 -12.88
N GLU A 141 3.53 15.73 -13.43
CA GLU A 141 4.45 16.87 -13.29
C GLU A 141 4.67 17.25 -11.83
N GLY A 142 3.61 17.24 -11.01
CA GLY A 142 3.73 17.42 -9.56
C GLY A 142 4.63 16.37 -8.90
N LEU A 143 4.50 15.10 -9.30
CA LEU A 143 5.35 14.01 -8.78
C LEU A 143 6.84 14.22 -9.12
N ARG A 144 7.16 14.73 -10.32
CA ARG A 144 8.56 15.02 -10.71
C ARG A 144 9.19 16.09 -9.83
N VAL A 145 8.39 17.02 -9.31
CA VAL A 145 8.85 18.07 -8.38
C VAL A 145 8.98 17.54 -6.95
N LEU A 146 8.00 16.78 -6.47
CA LEU A 146 7.97 16.26 -5.10
C LEU A 146 8.95 15.10 -4.89
N HIS A 147 9.14 14.27 -5.92
CA HIS A 147 9.99 13.09 -5.90
C HIS A 147 10.95 13.14 -7.10
N PRO A 148 11.90 14.09 -7.12
CA PRO A 148 12.83 14.22 -8.23
C PRO A 148 13.76 13.01 -8.29
N LEU A 149 14.16 12.63 -9.50
CA LEU A 149 15.25 11.68 -9.69
C LEU A 149 16.53 12.24 -9.07
N LYS A 150 17.27 11.40 -8.34
CA LYS A 150 18.60 11.78 -7.84
C LYS A 150 19.49 12.06 -9.06
N ARG A 151 20.03 13.27 -9.14
CA ARG A 151 21.08 13.57 -10.12
C ARG A 151 22.28 12.68 -9.79
N GLY A 152 22.67 11.83 -10.74
CA GLY A 152 23.90 11.05 -10.67
C GLY A 152 25.13 11.93 -10.68
#